data_AF-A0A9W9JDL8-F1
#
_entry.id   AF-A0A9W9JDL8-F1
#
_cell.length_a   1.000
_cell.length_b   1.000
_cell.length_c   1.000
_cell.angle_alpha   90.00
_cell.angle_beta   90.00
_cell.angle_gamma   90.00
#
_symmetry.space_group_name_H-M   'P 1'
#
loop_
_entity.id
_entity.type
_entity.pdbx_description
1 polymer ?
#
loop_
_entity_poly.entity_id
_entity_poly.type
_entity_poly.pdbx_seq_one_letter_code
_entity_poly.pdbx_strand_id
1 'polypeptide(L)'
;MTFNVFLTSLLAATAAALPHSARSGESGAVETRDSNGGGGLQIVNNMGTELHLWTITDNPGEMKTLSAGGDYSEKWITNNNGGGVSIKISTSEDRDSVLQFEYTQDGDTLFWDMSSIDLDETSEFVKSGFTVQPSDTSCRTVSCAPGDVNCKDSYQNPDDVNTYSCSLSSGFTLTLG
;
A
#
# COMPACT_ATOMS: atom_id res chain seq x y z
N MET A 1 -10.30 83.05 -28.04
CA MET A 1 -11.66 82.47 -28.06
C MET A 1 -11.48 80.97 -28.09
N THR A 2 -12.11 80.27 -27.12
CA THR A 2 -12.54 78.85 -27.05
C THR A 2 -12.04 77.89 -28.16
N PHE A 3 -11.58 76.68 -27.86
CA PHE A 3 -12.39 75.58 -27.29
C PHE A 3 -11.53 74.48 -26.64
N ASN A 4 -12.03 73.95 -25.52
CA ASN A 4 -11.67 72.64 -24.97
C ASN A 4 -12.36 71.54 -25.78
N VAL A 5 -11.65 70.44 -26.07
CA VAL A 5 -12.27 69.11 -26.26
C VAL A 5 -11.34 68.05 -25.65
N PHE A 6 -11.87 67.34 -24.65
CA PHE A 6 -11.33 66.11 -24.09
C PHE A 6 -11.58 64.96 -25.08
N LEU A 7 -10.58 64.10 -25.32
CA LEU A 7 -10.81 62.77 -25.86
C LEU A 7 -9.91 61.76 -25.13
N THR A 8 -10.56 60.95 -24.30
CA THR A 8 -10.03 59.76 -23.64
C THR A 8 -9.83 58.64 -24.67
N SER A 9 -8.61 58.11 -24.77
CA SER A 9 -8.31 56.91 -25.55
C SER A 9 -7.86 55.79 -24.63
N LEU A 10 -8.65 54.72 -24.61
CA LEU A 10 -8.43 53.47 -23.87
C LEU A 10 -7.18 52.74 -24.39
N LEU A 11 -6.35 52.24 -23.47
CA LEU A 11 -5.30 51.26 -23.76
C LEU A 11 -5.95 49.88 -23.99
N ALA A 12 -5.71 49.30 -25.16
CA ALA A 12 -5.88 47.86 -25.40
C ALA A 12 -4.50 47.26 -25.67
N ALA A 13 -3.85 46.72 -24.64
CA ALA A 13 -2.65 45.91 -24.79
C ALA A 13 -3.08 44.46 -25.08
N THR A 14 -2.94 44.02 -26.33
CA THR A 14 -3.09 42.62 -26.69
C THR A 14 -1.83 41.86 -26.27
N ALA A 15 -1.89 41.18 -25.12
CA ALA A 15 -0.86 40.21 -24.75
C ALA A 15 -1.07 38.93 -25.57
N ALA A 16 -0.19 38.69 -26.54
CA ALA A 16 -0.10 37.40 -27.21
C ALA A 16 0.62 36.42 -26.28
N ALA A 17 -0.13 35.52 -25.65
CA ALA A 17 0.43 34.40 -24.89
C ALA A 17 0.88 33.31 -25.86
N LEU A 18 2.20 33.07 -25.93
CA LEU A 18 2.78 31.91 -26.59
C LEU A 18 2.43 30.64 -25.79
N PRO A 19 2.12 29.51 -26.44
CA PRO A 19 1.95 28.25 -25.73
C PRO A 19 3.31 27.81 -25.19
N HIS A 20 3.48 27.89 -23.87
CA HIS A 20 4.53 27.18 -23.17
C HIS A 20 4.12 25.70 -23.15
N SER A 21 4.78 24.87 -23.96
CA SER A 21 4.73 23.42 -23.78
C SER A 21 5.40 23.08 -22.46
N ALA A 22 4.61 23.08 -21.39
CA ALA A 22 5.01 22.49 -20.13
C ALA A 22 5.09 20.97 -20.33
N ARG A 23 6.33 20.49 -20.43
CA ARG A 23 6.70 19.09 -20.22
C ARG A 23 6.31 18.73 -18.79
N SER A 24 5.14 18.12 -18.60
CA SER A 24 4.77 17.52 -17.33
C SER A 24 5.72 16.35 -17.09
N GLY A 25 6.61 16.52 -16.13
CA GLY A 25 7.45 15.45 -15.61
C GLY A 25 6.58 14.33 -15.08
N GLU A 26 6.98 13.12 -15.46
CA GLU A 26 6.63 11.87 -14.83
C GLU A 26 6.98 11.98 -13.33
N SER A 27 5.99 12.28 -12.52
CA SER A 27 6.00 12.00 -11.09
C SER A 27 5.01 10.88 -10.93
N GLY A 28 5.50 9.71 -10.50
CA GLY A 28 4.67 8.57 -10.14
C GLY A 28 3.71 8.98 -9.04
N ALA A 29 2.56 9.51 -9.43
CA ALA A 29 1.39 9.52 -8.58
C ALA A 29 1.02 8.05 -8.44
N VAL A 30 1.10 7.54 -7.21
CA VAL A 30 0.32 6.37 -6.81
C VAL A 30 -1.12 6.73 -7.19
N GLU A 31 -1.61 6.14 -8.29
CA GLU A 31 -3.02 6.24 -8.62
C GLU A 31 -3.78 5.65 -7.44
N THR A 32 -4.42 6.50 -6.66
CA THR A 32 -5.49 6.09 -5.77
C THR A 32 -6.62 5.59 -6.68
N ARG A 33 -6.56 4.30 -7.03
CA ARG A 33 -7.54 3.66 -7.91
C ARG A 33 -8.93 3.81 -7.29
N ASP A 34 -9.85 4.26 -8.13
CA ASP A 34 -11.24 4.55 -7.81
C ASP A 34 -11.95 3.43 -7.03
N SER A 35 -12.68 3.85 -6.01
CA SER A 35 -13.37 3.07 -4.97
C SER A 35 -14.63 2.32 -5.47
N ASN A 36 -14.62 1.80 -6.69
CA ASN A 36 -15.80 1.18 -7.28
C ASN A 36 -15.54 -0.26 -7.76
N GLY A 37 -15.05 -1.12 -6.84
CA GLY A 37 -14.87 -2.54 -7.14
C GLY A 37 -14.20 -3.41 -6.06
N GLY A 38 -14.63 -3.31 -4.80
CA GLY A 38 -14.19 -4.15 -3.67
C GLY A 38 -12.82 -3.74 -3.08
N GLY A 39 -12.61 -4.03 -1.79
CA GLY A 39 -11.31 -3.84 -1.14
C GLY A 39 -10.23 -4.81 -1.65
N GLY A 40 -9.03 -4.68 -1.12
CA GLY A 40 -7.89 -5.52 -1.46
C GLY A 40 -6.62 -5.06 -0.77
N LEU A 41 -5.52 -5.76 -1.05
CA LEU A 41 -4.18 -5.44 -0.55
C LEU A 41 -3.32 -4.92 -1.70
N GLN A 42 -2.70 -3.76 -1.51
CA GLN A 42 -1.57 -3.29 -2.29
C GLN A 42 -0.29 -3.43 -1.45
N ILE A 43 0.77 -3.95 -2.06
CA ILE A 43 2.10 -4.09 -1.46
C ILE A 43 3.05 -3.19 -2.23
N VAL A 44 3.72 -2.27 -1.53
CA VAL A 44 4.70 -1.33 -2.08
C VAL A 44 6.08 -1.72 -1.57
N ASN A 45 7.02 -1.94 -2.50
CA ASN A 45 8.37 -2.40 -2.19
C ASN A 45 9.41 -1.27 -2.30
N ASN A 46 9.76 -0.64 -1.18
CA ASN A 46 10.86 0.32 -1.08
C ASN A 46 12.14 -0.29 -0.50
N MET A 47 12.21 -1.61 -0.36
CA MET A 47 13.31 -2.32 0.30
C MET A 47 14.64 -2.25 -0.47
N GLY A 48 14.62 -1.79 -1.72
CA GLY A 48 15.81 -1.77 -2.60
C GLY A 48 16.24 -3.15 -3.13
N THR A 49 15.48 -4.21 -2.81
CA THR A 49 15.68 -5.57 -3.30
C THR A 49 14.39 -6.14 -3.89
N GLU A 50 14.48 -7.16 -4.73
CA GLU A 50 13.32 -7.93 -5.18
C GLU A 50 12.71 -8.71 -4.00
N LEU A 51 11.38 -8.85 -4.03
CA LEU A 51 10.59 -9.63 -3.08
C LEU A 51 9.88 -10.77 -3.78
N HIS A 52 9.65 -11.85 -3.05
CA HIS A 52 8.89 -13.02 -3.47
C HIS A 52 7.62 -13.13 -2.63
N LEU A 53 6.48 -13.30 -3.31
CA LEU A 53 5.15 -13.27 -2.71
C LEU A 53 4.42 -14.60 -2.98
N TRP A 54 3.70 -15.09 -1.98
CA TRP A 54 2.80 -16.24 -2.13
C TRP A 54 1.48 -15.97 -1.41
N THR A 55 0.37 -16.10 -2.12
CA THR A 55 -0.95 -16.16 -1.52
C THR A 55 -1.23 -17.61 -1.12
N ILE A 56 -1.37 -17.87 0.17
CA ILE A 56 -1.59 -19.22 0.72
C ILE A 56 -3.05 -19.35 1.15
N THR A 57 -3.75 -20.32 0.55
CA THR A 57 -5.04 -20.83 1.02
C THR A 57 -4.90 -22.30 1.43
N ASP A 58 -5.98 -23.07 1.40
CA ASP A 58 -5.94 -24.54 1.38
C ASP A 58 -5.02 -25.13 0.29
N ASN A 59 -4.79 -24.40 -0.80
CA ASN A 59 -3.83 -24.73 -1.84
C ASN A 59 -2.83 -23.56 -1.98
N PRO A 60 -1.52 -23.80 -1.85
CA PRO A 60 -0.52 -22.75 -2.06
C PRO A 60 -0.58 -22.19 -3.49
N GLY A 61 -0.67 -20.87 -3.62
CA GLY A 61 -0.53 -20.18 -4.90
C GLY A 61 0.89 -20.22 -5.45
N GLU A 62 1.02 -19.88 -6.74
CA GLU A 62 2.33 -19.73 -7.39
C GLU A 62 3.10 -18.52 -6.83
N MET A 63 4.43 -18.62 -6.83
CA MET A 63 5.31 -17.51 -6.46
C MET A 63 5.16 -16.35 -7.45
N LYS A 64 5.09 -15.13 -6.91
CA LYS A 64 5.18 -13.89 -7.69
C LYS A 64 6.42 -13.11 -7.28
N THR A 65 7.06 -12.45 -8.23
CA THR A 65 8.18 -11.55 -7.95
C THR A 65 7.72 -10.10 -7.99
N LEU A 66 8.23 -9.31 -7.06
CA LEU A 66 7.97 -7.87 -6.95
C LEU A 66 9.31 -7.13 -6.94
N SER A 67 9.64 -6.49 -8.06
CA SER A 67 10.90 -5.78 -8.23
C SER A 67 11.06 -4.63 -7.21
N ALA A 68 12.31 -4.26 -6.94
CA ALA A 68 12.63 -3.10 -6.12
C ALA A 68 11.99 -1.82 -6.68
N GLY A 69 11.31 -1.05 -5.82
CA GLY A 69 10.56 0.16 -6.20
C GLY A 69 9.21 -0.10 -6.87
N GLY A 70 8.81 -1.37 -7.05
CA GLY A 70 7.53 -1.75 -7.64
C GLY A 70 6.40 -1.88 -6.63
N ASP A 71 5.19 -2.08 -7.16
CA ASP A 71 4.01 -2.47 -6.36
C ASP A 71 3.30 -3.71 -6.93
N TYR A 72 2.60 -4.42 -6.05
CA TYR A 72 1.73 -5.55 -6.37
C TYR A 72 0.35 -5.31 -5.75
N SER A 73 -0.72 -5.81 -6.37
CA SER A 73 -2.06 -5.72 -5.81
C SER A 73 -2.86 -7.01 -6.02
N GLU A 74 -3.64 -7.37 -5.02
CA GLU A 74 -4.65 -8.42 -5.14
C GLU A 74 -5.94 -8.06 -4.42
N LYS A 75 -7.06 -8.58 -4.93
CA LYS A 75 -8.37 -8.47 -4.26
C LYS A 75 -8.47 -9.52 -3.18
N TRP A 76 -9.34 -9.28 -2.21
CA TRP A 76 -9.69 -10.30 -1.22
C TRP A 76 -10.21 -11.58 -1.88
N ILE A 77 -9.69 -12.73 -1.46
CA ILE A 77 -10.16 -14.05 -1.86
C ILE A 77 -10.64 -14.85 -0.64
N THR A 78 -11.56 -15.77 -0.85
CA THR A 78 -12.06 -16.66 0.22
C THR A 78 -11.29 -17.97 0.17
N ASN A 79 -10.83 -18.44 1.33
CA ASN A 79 -10.29 -19.79 1.45
C ASN A 79 -11.45 -20.80 1.54
N ASN A 80 -11.49 -21.77 0.63
CA ASN A 80 -12.63 -22.68 0.49
C ASN A 80 -12.84 -23.61 1.70
N ASN A 81 -11.79 -23.85 2.49
CA ASN A 81 -11.87 -24.67 3.69
C ASN A 81 -12.36 -23.90 4.94
N GLY A 82 -12.68 -22.61 4.80
CA GLY A 82 -13.12 -21.74 5.89
C GLY A 82 -11.99 -21.19 6.78
N GLY A 83 -10.72 -21.50 6.48
CA GLY A 83 -9.56 -20.92 7.14
C GLY A 83 -9.20 -19.52 6.64
N GLY A 84 -8.13 -18.96 7.20
CA GLY A 84 -7.56 -17.69 6.74
C GLY A 84 -6.79 -17.82 5.42
N VAL A 85 -6.49 -16.67 4.84
CA VAL A 85 -5.56 -16.48 3.72
C VAL A 85 -4.32 -15.78 4.28
N SER A 86 -3.14 -16.22 3.88
CA SER A 86 -1.87 -15.60 4.29
C SER A 86 -1.08 -15.20 3.05
N ILE A 87 -0.80 -13.91 2.89
CA ILE A 87 0.17 -13.42 1.90
C ILE A 87 1.54 -13.44 2.56
N LYS A 88 2.35 -14.41 2.16
CA LYS A 88 3.73 -14.58 2.62
C LYS A 88 4.67 -13.77 1.73
N ILE A 89 5.61 -13.05 2.35
CA ILE A 89 6.55 -12.15 1.71
C ILE A 89 7.97 -12.49 2.19
N SER A 90 8.89 -12.71 1.26
CA SER A 90 10.31 -12.99 1.56
C SER A 90 11.25 -12.27 0.59
N THR A 91 12.49 -12.08 0.99
CA THR A 91 13.60 -11.67 0.11
C THR A 91 14.33 -12.87 -0.51
N SER A 92 13.85 -14.10 -0.27
CA SER A 92 14.38 -15.36 -0.81
C SER A 92 13.29 -16.16 -1.52
N GLU A 93 13.65 -16.86 -2.60
CA GLU A 93 12.75 -17.77 -3.32
C GLU A 93 12.36 -19.01 -2.50
N ASP A 94 13.18 -19.38 -1.51
CA ASP A 94 12.97 -20.58 -0.68
C ASP A 94 11.90 -20.37 0.42
N ARG A 95 11.30 -19.16 0.49
CA ARG A 95 10.29 -18.77 1.49
C ARG A 95 10.80 -18.90 2.94
N ASP A 96 12.06 -18.54 3.14
CA ASP A 96 12.68 -18.36 4.45
C ASP A 96 12.45 -16.93 4.95
N SER A 97 12.43 -16.72 6.28
CA SER A 97 12.27 -15.41 6.93
C SER A 97 11.10 -14.60 6.37
N VAL A 98 9.90 -14.95 6.81
CA VAL A 98 8.65 -14.59 6.14
C VAL A 98 7.86 -13.55 6.95
N LEU A 99 7.60 -12.41 6.32
CA LEU A 99 6.58 -11.47 6.78
C LEU A 99 5.22 -11.87 6.20
N GLN A 100 4.17 -11.76 6.99
CA GLN A 100 2.84 -12.26 6.61
C GLN A 100 1.78 -11.17 6.80
N PHE A 101 0.96 -10.96 5.78
CA PHE A 101 -0.34 -10.31 5.94
C PHE A 101 -1.40 -11.39 5.92
N GLU A 102 -2.10 -11.57 7.03
CA GLU A 102 -3.09 -12.64 7.18
C GLU A 102 -4.48 -12.05 7.27
N TYR A 103 -5.46 -12.70 6.67
CA TYR A 103 -6.85 -12.27 6.76
C TYR A 103 -7.86 -13.40 6.61
N THR A 104 -9.06 -13.19 7.15
CA THR A 104 -10.23 -14.04 6.99
C THR A 104 -11.45 -13.17 6.71
N GLN A 105 -12.28 -13.59 5.76
CA GLN A 105 -13.54 -12.90 5.44
C GLN A 105 -14.71 -13.56 6.18
N ASP A 106 -15.54 -12.77 6.83
CA ASP A 106 -16.82 -13.22 7.43
C ASP A 106 -17.90 -12.16 7.22
N GLY A 107 -18.89 -12.48 6.39
CA GLY A 107 -19.91 -11.51 5.94
C GLY A 107 -19.27 -10.31 5.26
N ASP A 108 -19.50 -9.10 5.80
CA ASP A 108 -18.91 -7.84 5.33
C ASP A 108 -17.62 -7.44 6.10
N THR A 109 -17.14 -8.33 6.99
CA THR A 109 -16.00 -8.07 7.87
C THR A 109 -14.74 -8.77 7.37
N LEU A 110 -13.64 -8.03 7.36
CA LEU A 110 -12.28 -8.54 7.19
C LEU A 110 -11.63 -8.61 8.57
N PHE A 111 -11.33 -9.81 9.05
CA PHE A 111 -10.41 -10.01 10.16
C PHE A 111 -9.00 -10.12 9.61
N TRP A 112 -8.03 -9.40 10.17
CA TRP A 112 -6.68 -9.35 9.60
C TRP A 112 -5.61 -9.05 10.63
N ASP A 113 -4.37 -9.39 10.29
CA ASP A 113 -3.19 -9.05 11.08
C ASP A 113 -1.92 -9.03 10.23
N MET A 114 -0.86 -8.45 10.81
CA MET A 114 0.51 -8.65 10.36
C MET A 114 1.15 -9.68 11.28
N SER A 115 1.86 -10.65 10.71
CA SER A 115 2.58 -11.67 11.48
C SER A 115 4.06 -11.69 11.13
N SER A 116 4.88 -11.64 12.18
CA SER A 116 6.33 -11.71 12.17
C SER A 116 6.83 -13.00 12.83
N ILE A 117 5.95 -13.96 13.12
CA ILE A 117 6.29 -15.23 13.81
C ILE A 117 7.38 -16.01 13.06
N ASP A 118 7.29 -16.04 11.72
CA ASP A 118 8.25 -16.74 10.84
C ASP A 118 9.35 -15.80 10.32
N LEU A 119 9.46 -14.58 10.86
CA LEU A 119 10.39 -13.56 10.40
C LEU A 119 11.67 -13.59 11.25
N ASP A 120 12.83 -13.66 10.60
CA ASP A 120 14.11 -13.56 11.29
C ASP A 120 14.32 -12.14 11.85
N GLU A 121 14.73 -12.03 13.11
CA GLU A 121 15.02 -10.75 13.79
C GLU A 121 16.08 -9.92 13.06
N THR A 122 16.95 -10.56 12.27
CA THR A 122 18.02 -9.92 11.48
C THR A 122 17.64 -9.71 10.02
N SER A 123 16.39 -9.98 9.64
CA SER A 123 15.88 -9.81 8.28
C SER A 123 15.91 -8.36 7.80
N GLU A 124 15.93 -8.16 6.49
CA GLU A 124 15.84 -6.83 5.89
C GLU A 124 14.52 -6.14 6.24
N PHE A 125 13.42 -6.90 6.41
CA PHE A 125 12.12 -6.37 6.81
C PHE A 125 12.17 -5.74 8.20
N VAL A 126 12.80 -6.38 9.18
CA VAL A 126 12.99 -5.78 10.50
C VAL A 126 13.91 -4.56 10.40
N LYS A 127 15.03 -4.66 9.68
CA LYS A 127 15.97 -3.53 9.52
C LYS A 127 15.32 -2.29 8.91
N SER A 128 14.42 -2.48 7.95
CA SER A 128 13.82 -1.39 7.18
C SER A 128 12.48 -0.93 7.74
N GLY A 129 11.79 -1.79 8.49
CA GLY A 129 10.45 -1.51 9.00
C GLY A 129 9.36 -1.66 7.92
N PHE A 130 8.11 -1.55 8.37
CA PHE A 130 6.94 -1.65 7.49
C PHE A 130 5.71 -0.99 8.11
N THR A 131 4.76 -0.61 7.27
CA THR A 131 3.48 -0.03 7.69
C THR A 131 2.31 -0.60 6.91
N VAL A 132 1.15 -0.72 7.54
CA VAL A 132 -0.12 -1.00 6.86
C VAL A 132 -1.07 0.16 7.10
N GLN A 133 -1.56 0.74 6.01
CA GLN A 133 -2.54 1.82 6.02
C GLN A 133 -3.83 1.37 5.33
N PRO A 134 -4.92 1.14 6.09
CA PRO A 134 -6.25 0.98 5.51
C PRO A 134 -6.74 2.30 4.92
N SER A 135 -7.50 2.21 3.83
CA SER A 135 -8.21 3.33 3.19
C SER A 135 -9.37 3.82 4.06
N ASP A 136 -10.04 2.92 4.77
CA ASP A 136 -10.97 3.27 5.85
C ASP A 136 -10.16 3.68 7.09
N THR A 137 -10.09 4.99 7.33
CA THR A 137 -9.34 5.57 8.45
C THR A 137 -9.88 5.18 9.83
N SER A 138 -11.06 4.56 9.94
CA SER A 138 -11.53 4.01 11.22
C SER A 138 -10.87 2.68 11.58
N CYS A 139 -10.26 1.99 10.61
CA CYS A 139 -9.55 0.74 10.82
C CYS A 139 -8.15 0.95 11.37
N ARG A 140 -7.63 -0.06 12.07
CA ARG A 140 -6.30 -0.02 12.70
C ARG A 140 -5.19 0.12 11.65
N THR A 141 -4.21 0.98 11.93
CA THR A 141 -2.93 1.01 11.20
C THR A 141 -1.89 0.16 11.92
N VAL A 142 -0.98 -0.46 11.18
CA VAL A 142 0.23 -1.11 11.73
C VAL A 142 1.44 -0.25 11.37
N SER A 143 2.35 -0.05 12.33
CA SER A 143 3.61 0.63 12.08
C SER A 143 4.74 -0.01 12.89
N CYS A 144 5.64 -0.70 12.20
CA CYS A 144 6.84 -1.30 12.78
C CYS A 144 8.05 -0.49 12.36
N ALA A 145 8.75 0.08 13.34
CA ALA A 145 9.89 0.95 13.07
C ALA A 145 11.10 0.15 12.55
N PRO A 146 11.98 0.78 11.77
CA PRO A 146 13.27 0.20 11.42
C PRO A 146 14.03 -0.30 12.66
N GLY A 147 14.42 -1.57 12.67
CA GLY A 147 15.13 -2.24 13.76
C GLY A 147 14.26 -2.75 14.91
N ASP A 148 12.93 -2.62 14.84
CA ASP A 148 12.02 -3.09 15.89
C ASP A 148 11.75 -4.60 15.78
N VAL A 149 12.63 -5.40 16.40
CA VAL A 149 12.52 -6.86 16.46
C VAL A 149 11.29 -7.36 17.21
N ASN A 150 10.67 -6.52 18.07
CA ASN A 150 9.53 -6.89 18.91
C ASN A 150 8.33 -6.00 18.59
N CYS A 151 8.10 -5.73 17.30
CA CYS A 151 7.03 -4.83 16.90
C CYS A 151 5.68 -5.29 17.44
N LYS A 152 5.13 -4.51 18.37
CA LYS A 152 3.87 -4.81 19.08
C LYS A 152 2.63 -4.81 18.17
N ASP A 153 2.73 -4.22 16.99
CA ASP A 153 1.62 -4.12 16.04
C ASP A 153 1.60 -5.32 15.07
N SER A 154 2.55 -6.26 15.16
CA SER A 154 2.53 -7.56 14.49
C SER A 154 2.57 -8.71 15.49
N TYR A 155 2.07 -9.88 15.11
CA TYR A 155 2.24 -11.11 15.88
C TYR A 155 3.72 -11.48 15.97
N GLN A 156 4.20 -11.69 17.18
CA GLN A 156 5.54 -12.18 17.48
C GLN A 156 5.50 -13.65 17.93
N ASN A 157 4.38 -14.08 18.51
CA ASN A 157 4.16 -15.44 18.99
C ASN A 157 2.77 -15.98 18.58
N PRO A 158 2.58 -17.30 18.51
CA PRO A 158 1.30 -17.90 18.14
C PRO A 158 0.09 -17.52 19.01
N ASP A 159 0.32 -17.18 20.28
CA ASP A 159 -0.74 -16.85 21.25
C ASP A 159 -0.98 -15.33 21.39
N ASP A 160 -0.37 -14.51 20.53
CA ASP A 160 -0.62 -13.07 20.52
C ASP A 160 -2.08 -12.75 20.09
N VAL A 161 -2.56 -11.54 20.38
CA VAL A 161 -3.95 -11.13 20.14
C VAL A 161 -4.05 -9.85 19.31
N ASN A 162 -3.26 -9.80 18.24
CA ASN A 162 -3.15 -8.64 17.35
C ASN A 162 -4.07 -8.71 16.11
N THR A 163 -5.09 -9.58 16.10
CA THR A 163 -6.11 -9.59 15.05
C THR A 163 -6.99 -8.36 15.17
N TYR A 164 -7.11 -7.64 14.07
CA TYR A 164 -7.96 -6.48 13.91
C TYR A 164 -9.15 -6.82 13.02
N SER A 165 -10.13 -5.92 12.96
CA SER A 165 -11.24 -6.01 12.01
C SER A 165 -11.41 -4.72 11.24
N CYS A 166 -11.92 -4.83 10.01
CA CYS A 166 -12.24 -3.73 9.12
C CYS A 166 -13.36 -4.15 8.17
N SER A 167 -13.97 -3.21 7.44
CA SER A 167 -14.89 -3.56 6.36
C SER A 167 -14.14 -4.23 5.19
N LEU A 168 -14.75 -5.25 4.57
CA LEU A 168 -14.24 -5.85 3.31
C LEU A 168 -14.16 -4.85 2.15
N SER A 169 -14.88 -3.73 2.23
CA SER A 169 -14.79 -2.65 1.25
C SER A 169 -13.51 -1.82 1.38
N SER A 170 -12.80 -1.91 2.50
CA SER A 170 -11.54 -1.19 2.71
C SER A 170 -10.41 -1.82 1.89
N GLY A 171 -9.72 -0.97 1.12
CA GLY A 171 -8.39 -1.27 0.58
C GLY A 171 -7.30 -1.04 1.63
N PHE A 172 -6.20 -1.78 1.52
CA PHE A 172 -5.06 -1.73 2.42
C PHE A 172 -3.79 -1.52 1.62
N THR A 173 -2.91 -0.64 2.08
CA THR A 173 -1.56 -0.46 1.51
C THR A 173 -0.53 -0.89 2.54
N LEU A 174 0.15 -2.01 2.27
CA LEU A 174 1.36 -2.47 2.97
C LEU A 174 2.58 -1.83 2.29
N THR A 175 3.30 -0.99 3.02
CA THR A 175 4.56 -0.38 2.55
C THR A 175 5.73 -1.02 3.29
N LEU A 176 6.69 -1.52 2.53
CA LEU A 176 7.88 -2.21 3.02
C LEU A 176 9.11 -1.33 2.74
N GLY A 177 9.87 -0.98 3.77
CA GLY A 177 11.02 -0.07 3.68
C GLY A 177 10.66 1.41 3.65
#